data_AF-A0A7S3KIF6-F1
#
_entry.id   AF-A0A7S3KIF6-F1
#
_cell.length_a   1.000
_cell.length_b   1.000
_cell.length_c   1.000
_cell.angle_alpha   90.00
_cell.angle_beta   90.00
_cell.angle_gamma   90.00
#
_symmetry.space_group_name_H-M   'P 1'
#
loop_
_entity.id
_entity.type
_entity.pdbx_description
1 polymer ?
#
loop_
_entity_poly.entity_id
_entity_poly.type
_entity_poly.pdbx_seq_one_letter_code
_entity_poly.pdbx_strand_id
1 'polypeptide(L)'
;QVLQEYHNAIGKPKLPPLWALGFQQGSTSYTTSDIAMESVRKYKEAGIPLETLFIDENYMKEYLPFNVDTKNFNMNKMVKELHSNNQKVYMSMHACIPVYDDNGNIYSYFTQGKKVFIKSATQTTDFAGDILIGDFLPGKCAYVDYQNPDSYEFLTGALRNLWNSFNYDGAQFNFNEIYQNCDGECPTEDPEEVSGRFDDLPFNPLGEM
;
A
#
# COMPACT_ATOMS: atom_id res chain seq x y z
N GLN A 1 -12.50 24.40 23.03
CA GLN A 1 -13.78 23.78 23.42
C GLN A 1 -14.38 22.94 22.30
N VAL A 2 -14.81 23.50 21.15
CA VAL A 2 -15.46 22.71 20.06
C VAL A 2 -14.62 21.52 19.58
N LEU A 3 -13.33 21.74 19.26
CA LEU A 3 -12.44 20.67 18.82
C LEU A 3 -12.23 19.57 19.88
N GLN A 4 -12.30 19.92 21.16
CA GLN A 4 -12.12 18.95 22.24
C GLN A 4 -13.36 18.05 22.37
N GLU A 5 -14.56 18.63 22.32
CA GLU A 5 -15.80 17.85 22.34
C GLU A 5 -15.95 16.97 21.11
N TYR A 6 -15.53 17.45 19.94
CA TYR A 6 -15.46 16.64 18.73
C TYR A 6 -14.59 15.39 18.93
N HIS A 7 -13.37 15.54 19.44
CA HIS A 7 -12.49 14.40 19.71
C HIS A 7 -12.94 13.53 20.89
N ASN A 8 -13.75 14.06 21.81
CA ASN A 8 -14.40 13.22 22.83
C ASN A 8 -15.44 12.28 22.20
N ALA A 9 -16.10 12.70 21.12
CA ALA A 9 -17.10 11.89 20.42
C ALA A 9 -16.49 10.88 19.44
N ILE A 10 -15.55 11.30 18.59
CA ILE A 10 -15.00 10.45 17.52
C ILE A 10 -13.70 9.72 17.88
N GLY A 11 -13.11 10.05 19.03
CA GLY A 11 -11.81 9.56 19.46
C GLY A 11 -10.68 10.60 19.33
N LYS A 12 -9.73 10.49 20.25
CA LYS A 12 -8.55 11.37 20.30
C LYS A 12 -7.47 10.89 19.32
N PRO A 13 -6.66 11.81 18.76
CA PRO A 13 -5.51 11.44 17.93
C PRO A 13 -4.58 10.47 18.67
N LYS A 14 -3.99 9.53 17.94
CA LYS A 14 -2.95 8.65 18.49
C LYS A 14 -1.68 9.46 18.74
N LEU A 15 -0.97 9.13 19.81
CA LEU A 15 0.33 9.72 20.10
C LEU A 15 1.36 9.12 19.11
N PRO A 16 2.00 9.94 18.24
CA PRO A 16 3.02 9.43 17.33
C PRO A 16 4.28 9.02 18.10
N PRO A 17 5.09 8.10 17.56
CA PRO A 17 6.42 7.85 18.10
C PRO A 17 7.30 9.10 17.92
N LEU A 18 8.25 9.31 18.84
CA LEU A 18 9.05 10.55 18.87
C LEU A 18 9.80 10.82 17.55
N TRP A 19 10.29 9.76 16.89
CA TRP A 19 11.01 9.87 15.62
C TRP A 19 10.14 10.44 14.49
N ALA A 20 8.81 10.27 14.54
CA ALA A 20 7.93 10.79 13.50
C ALA A 20 7.81 12.33 13.53
N LEU A 21 8.26 12.99 14.61
CA LEU A 21 8.33 14.44 14.73
C LEU A 21 9.60 15.03 14.09
N GLY A 22 10.58 14.20 13.74
CA GLY A 22 11.79 14.62 13.05
C GLY A 22 11.57 14.87 11.56
N PHE A 23 12.53 15.53 10.92
CA PHE A 23 12.49 15.75 9.47
C PHE A 23 12.57 14.42 8.72
N GLN A 24 11.74 14.27 7.69
CA GLN A 24 11.61 13.06 6.89
C GLN A 24 11.87 13.38 5.41
N GLN A 25 12.59 12.50 4.71
CA GLN A 25 12.89 12.64 3.29
C GLN A 25 12.39 11.43 2.51
N GLY A 26 11.63 11.66 1.44
CA GLY A 26 11.12 10.63 0.56
C GLY A 26 11.15 11.08 -0.90
N SER A 27 11.21 10.15 -1.83
CA SER A 27 11.09 10.45 -3.27
C SER A 27 10.70 9.20 -4.06
N THR A 28 9.83 9.39 -5.05
CA THR A 28 9.54 8.38 -6.09
C THR A 28 10.73 8.14 -7.02
N SER A 29 11.75 8.99 -7.00
CA SER A 29 12.95 8.86 -7.83
C SER A 29 13.98 7.87 -7.28
N TYR A 30 13.77 7.31 -6.08
CA TYR A 30 14.65 6.29 -5.52
C TYR A 30 14.41 4.96 -6.24
N THR A 31 15.20 4.68 -7.27
CA THR A 31 15.10 3.42 -8.04
C THR A 31 16.02 2.32 -7.52
N THR A 32 16.95 2.64 -6.60
CA THR A 32 17.81 1.68 -5.90
C THR A 32 18.07 2.12 -4.46
N SER A 33 18.47 1.21 -3.59
CA SER A 33 18.88 1.56 -2.22
C SER A 33 20.11 2.46 -2.18
N ASP A 34 20.98 2.42 -3.20
CA ASP A 34 22.17 3.28 -3.25
C ASP A 34 21.83 4.75 -3.52
N ILE A 35 20.86 5.01 -4.41
CA ILE A 35 20.35 6.37 -4.67
C ILE A 35 19.70 6.94 -3.41
N ALA A 36 18.90 6.12 -2.71
CA ALA A 36 18.26 6.53 -1.46
C ALA A 36 19.30 6.87 -0.38
N MET A 37 20.34 6.06 -0.23
CA MET A 37 21.43 6.31 0.73
C MET A 37 22.37 7.45 0.32
N GLU A 38 22.50 7.75 -0.97
CA GLU A 38 23.20 8.96 -1.42
C GLU A 38 22.49 10.22 -0.92
N SER A 39 21.15 10.25 -0.96
CA SER A 39 20.35 11.34 -0.37
C SER A 39 20.66 11.52 1.12
N VAL A 40 20.64 10.41 1.88
CA VAL A 40 20.97 10.42 3.32
C VAL A 40 22.37 10.98 3.58
N ARG A 41 23.37 10.59 2.78
CA ARG A 41 24.74 11.11 2.89
C ARG A 41 24.82 12.60 2.61
N LYS A 42 24.12 13.10 1.58
CA LYS A 42 24.07 14.54 1.25
C LYS A 42 23.45 15.37 2.37
N TYR A 43 22.39 14.88 3.03
CA TYR A 43 21.83 15.53 4.22
C TYR A 43 22.87 15.64 5.34
N LYS A 44 23.60 14.55 5.61
CA LYS A 44 24.68 14.52 6.61
C LYS A 44 25.82 15.47 6.27
N GLU A 45 26.27 15.49 5.01
CA GLU A 45 27.32 16.40 4.51
C GLU A 45 26.92 17.87 4.61
N ALA A 46 25.65 18.18 4.35
CA ALA A 46 25.10 19.52 4.47
C ALA A 46 24.82 19.94 5.94
N GLY A 47 24.99 19.04 6.91
CA GLY A 47 24.67 19.30 8.31
C GLY A 47 23.18 19.47 8.59
N ILE A 48 22.31 18.94 7.71
CA ILE A 48 20.85 19.02 7.86
C ILE A 48 20.38 17.75 8.59
N PRO A 49 19.71 17.87 9.76
CA PRO A 49 19.18 16.71 10.47
C PRO A 49 18.14 15.97 9.62
N LEU A 50 18.31 14.65 9.49
CA LEU A 50 17.36 13.76 8.84
C LEU A 50 17.07 12.60 9.78
N GLU A 51 15.83 12.53 10.27
CA GLU A 51 15.42 11.49 11.23
C GLU A 51 14.94 10.23 10.52
N THR A 52 14.23 10.39 9.39
CA THR A 52 13.55 9.28 8.74
C THR A 52 13.66 9.32 7.23
N LEU A 53 13.96 8.17 6.63
CA LEU A 53 13.89 7.95 5.18
C LEU A 53 12.55 7.29 4.82
N PHE A 54 11.84 7.86 3.86
CA PHE A 54 10.69 7.22 3.22
C PHE A 54 11.13 6.57 1.91
N ILE A 55 10.72 5.32 1.72
CA ILE A 55 10.93 4.56 0.48
C ILE A 55 9.57 4.32 -0.18
N ASP A 56 9.40 4.90 -1.36
CA ASP A 56 8.20 4.71 -2.18
C ASP A 56 8.21 3.35 -2.90
N GLU A 57 7.24 3.08 -3.75
CA GLU A 57 6.94 1.79 -4.39
C GLU A 57 8.10 1.04 -5.09
N ASN A 58 9.16 1.70 -5.55
CA ASN A 58 10.25 1.07 -6.31
C ASN A 58 10.99 -0.05 -5.56
N TYR A 59 10.91 -0.12 -4.22
CA TYR A 59 11.49 -1.25 -3.49
C TYR A 59 10.71 -2.56 -3.70
N MET A 60 9.47 -2.48 -4.18
CA MET A 60 8.64 -3.62 -4.47
C MET A 60 9.02 -4.21 -5.83
N LYS A 61 9.22 -5.53 -5.89
CA LYS A 61 9.48 -6.22 -7.15
C LYS A 61 8.21 -6.17 -8.02
N GLU A 62 8.27 -5.48 -9.16
CA GLU A 62 7.13 -5.29 -10.09
C GLU A 62 5.86 -4.77 -9.38
N TYR A 63 6.04 -3.86 -8.40
CA TYR A 63 4.93 -3.30 -7.60
C TYR A 63 4.12 -4.31 -6.79
N LEU A 64 4.62 -5.55 -6.61
CA LEU A 64 3.99 -6.59 -5.80
C LEU A 64 4.15 -6.29 -4.30
N PRO A 65 3.06 -6.03 -3.55
CA PRO A 65 3.15 -5.75 -2.11
C PRO A 65 3.82 -6.91 -1.36
N PHE A 66 4.62 -6.60 -0.34
CA PHE A 66 5.34 -7.60 0.46
C PHE A 66 6.43 -8.40 -0.28
N ASN A 67 6.76 -8.04 -1.53
CA ASN A 67 7.86 -8.65 -2.28
C ASN A 67 8.94 -7.61 -2.58
N VAL A 68 10.15 -7.78 -2.05
CA VAL A 68 11.25 -6.82 -2.23
C VAL A 68 12.02 -7.10 -3.52
N ASP A 69 12.30 -6.06 -4.30
CA ASP A 69 13.27 -6.12 -5.38
C ASP A 69 14.70 -6.19 -4.82
N THR A 70 15.15 -7.40 -4.53
CA THR A 70 16.49 -7.65 -3.96
C THR A 70 17.64 -7.34 -4.93
N LYS A 71 17.35 -7.12 -6.22
CA LYS A 71 18.37 -6.73 -7.22
C LYS A 71 18.75 -5.26 -7.06
N ASN A 72 17.76 -4.39 -6.88
CA ASN A 72 17.96 -2.94 -6.78
C ASN A 72 17.96 -2.43 -5.33
N PHE A 73 17.36 -3.16 -4.39
CA PHE A 73 17.21 -2.76 -3.01
C PHE A 73 17.80 -3.78 -2.04
N ASN A 74 18.97 -3.46 -1.49
CA ASN A 74 19.52 -4.19 -0.34
C ASN A 74 18.95 -3.61 0.96
N MET A 75 17.70 -3.94 1.24
CA MET A 75 16.96 -3.42 2.39
C MET A 75 17.67 -3.69 3.72
N ASN A 76 18.20 -4.91 3.93
CA ASN A 76 18.92 -5.26 5.15
C ASN A 76 20.13 -4.37 5.40
N LYS A 77 20.94 -4.09 4.38
CA LYS A 77 22.08 -3.19 4.49
C LYS A 77 21.63 -1.75 4.79
N MET A 78 20.64 -1.27 4.04
CA MET A 78 20.12 0.09 4.16
C MET A 78 19.53 0.37 5.54
N VAL A 79 18.62 -0.49 6.01
CA VAL A 79 17.97 -0.33 7.33
C VAL A 79 19.01 -0.40 8.45
N LYS A 80 19.97 -1.33 8.36
CA LYS A 80 21.07 -1.42 9.34
C LYS A 80 21.94 -0.16 9.37
N GLU A 81 22.25 0.43 8.22
CA GLU A 81 23.03 1.68 8.13
C GLU A 81 22.25 2.86 8.75
N LEU A 82 20.95 2.99 8.45
CA LEU A 82 20.08 4.02 9.04
C LEU A 82 19.98 3.87 10.55
N HIS A 83 19.68 2.66 11.04
CA HIS A 83 19.57 2.38 12.47
C HIS A 83 20.87 2.63 13.22
N SER A 84 22.03 2.35 12.62
CA SER A 84 23.34 2.65 13.21
C SER A 84 23.60 4.15 13.41
N ASN A 85 22.88 5.01 12.66
CA ASN A 85 22.91 6.47 12.78
C ASN A 85 21.68 7.01 13.55
N ASN A 86 20.96 6.16 14.30
CA ASN A 86 19.69 6.48 14.98
C ASN A 86 18.53 6.89 14.08
N GLN A 87 18.66 6.79 12.77
CA GLN A 87 17.61 7.13 11.81
C GLN A 87 16.57 6.00 11.73
N LYS A 88 15.46 6.29 11.04
CA LYS A 88 14.33 5.36 10.83
C LYS A 88 14.01 5.22 9.34
N VAL A 89 13.28 4.17 8.99
CA VAL A 89 12.76 3.96 7.64
C VAL A 89 11.31 3.51 7.67
N TYR A 90 10.47 4.12 6.84
CA TYR A 90 9.14 3.62 6.54
C TYR A 90 8.91 3.57 5.03
N MET A 91 7.91 2.80 4.63
CA MET A 91 7.69 2.45 3.23
C MET A 91 6.24 2.53 2.81
N SER A 92 6.04 2.83 1.53
CA SER A 92 4.72 2.77 0.88
C SER A 92 4.19 1.34 0.89
N MET A 93 2.88 1.17 1.06
CA MET A 93 2.15 -0.08 0.95
C MET A 93 0.90 0.17 0.11
N HIS A 94 0.71 -0.62 -0.94
CA HIS A 94 -0.49 -0.54 -1.77
C HIS A 94 -1.62 -1.38 -1.16
N ALA A 95 -2.86 -0.91 -1.26
CA ALA A 95 -4.05 -1.64 -0.81
C ALA A 95 -4.41 -2.85 -1.71
N CYS A 96 -3.94 -2.83 -2.95
CA CYS A 96 -4.22 -3.78 -4.03
C CYS A 96 -3.32 -5.02 -3.91
N ILE A 97 -3.92 -6.22 -3.82
CA ILE A 97 -3.22 -7.51 -3.82
C ILE A 97 -3.31 -8.15 -5.22
N PRO A 98 -2.21 -8.22 -5.99
CA PRO A 98 -2.22 -8.67 -7.39
C PRO A 98 -2.63 -10.13 -7.52
N VAL A 99 -3.36 -10.46 -8.59
CA VAL A 99 -3.74 -11.85 -8.90
C VAL A 99 -2.52 -12.68 -9.26
N TYR A 100 -1.60 -12.09 -10.04
CA TYR A 100 -0.43 -12.75 -10.58
C TYR A 100 0.88 -12.16 -10.04
N ASP A 101 1.92 -12.99 -9.99
CA ASP A 101 3.30 -12.57 -9.75
C ASP A 101 3.99 -12.14 -11.06
N ASP A 102 5.25 -11.74 -10.96
CA ASP A 102 6.07 -11.28 -12.07
C ASP A 102 6.39 -12.37 -13.11
N ASN A 103 6.11 -13.63 -12.81
CA ASN A 103 6.28 -14.77 -13.70
C ASN A 103 4.94 -15.28 -14.26
N GLY A 104 3.82 -14.59 -13.98
CA GLY A 104 2.49 -14.97 -14.41
C GLY A 104 1.84 -16.10 -13.59
N ASN A 105 2.45 -16.51 -12.47
CA ASN A 105 1.82 -17.47 -11.55
C ASN A 105 0.86 -16.77 -10.61
N ILE A 106 -0.10 -17.50 -10.03
CA ILE A 106 -0.97 -16.92 -9.00
C ILE A 106 -0.14 -16.46 -7.81
N TYR A 107 -0.30 -15.19 -7.44
CA TYR A 107 0.44 -14.59 -6.35
C TYR A 107 0.08 -15.25 -5.01
N SER A 108 1.08 -15.49 -4.17
CA SER A 108 0.89 -16.25 -2.93
C SER A 108 -0.04 -15.53 -1.95
N TYR A 109 0.04 -14.19 -1.86
CA TYR A 109 -0.86 -13.40 -1.00
C TYR A 109 -2.27 -13.32 -1.56
N PHE A 110 -2.46 -13.40 -2.88
CA PHE A 110 -3.80 -13.56 -3.46
C PHE A 110 -4.44 -14.87 -3.01
N THR A 111 -3.70 -15.98 -3.08
CA THR A 111 -4.22 -17.29 -2.64
C THR A 111 -4.55 -17.30 -1.15
N GLN A 112 -3.70 -16.71 -0.31
CA GLN A 112 -3.91 -16.62 1.14
C GLN A 112 -5.10 -15.71 1.50
N GLY A 113 -5.30 -14.63 0.74
CA GLY A 113 -6.32 -13.62 1.01
C GLY A 113 -7.72 -13.92 0.49
N LYS A 114 -7.97 -15.05 -0.19
CA LYS A 114 -9.25 -15.35 -0.85
C LYS A 114 -10.51 -15.19 0.02
N LYS A 115 -10.40 -15.40 1.33
CA LYS A 115 -11.52 -15.30 2.30
C LYS A 115 -11.76 -13.88 2.82
N VAL A 116 -10.82 -12.97 2.60
CA VAL A 116 -10.81 -11.62 3.17
C VAL A 116 -10.87 -10.53 2.11
N PHE A 117 -10.96 -10.90 0.83
CA PHE A 117 -11.18 -9.93 -0.24
C PHE A 117 -12.65 -9.54 -0.37
N ILE A 118 -12.84 -8.29 -0.81
CA ILE A 118 -14.14 -7.77 -1.22
C ILE A 118 -14.69 -8.65 -2.33
N LYS A 119 -15.99 -8.96 -2.24
CA LYS A 119 -16.70 -9.78 -3.23
C LYS A 119 -17.39 -8.90 -4.26
N SER A 120 -17.36 -9.33 -5.50
CA SER A 120 -18.15 -8.74 -6.56
C SER A 120 -19.63 -9.01 -6.30
N ALA A 121 -20.47 -8.00 -6.56
CA ALA A 121 -21.92 -8.16 -6.52
C ALA A 121 -22.52 -8.57 -7.88
N THR A 122 -21.72 -8.56 -8.94
CA THR A 122 -22.22 -8.60 -10.33
C THR A 122 -21.49 -9.60 -11.22
N GLN A 123 -20.25 -9.97 -10.88
CA GLN A 123 -19.36 -10.77 -11.70
C GLN A 123 -18.89 -12.03 -10.96
N THR A 124 -18.61 -13.06 -11.74
CA THR A 124 -17.87 -14.24 -11.29
C THR A 124 -16.89 -14.60 -12.39
N THR A 125 -15.63 -14.81 -12.03
CA THR A 125 -14.55 -15.14 -12.98
C THR A 125 -13.99 -16.53 -12.73
N ASP A 126 -13.46 -17.16 -13.77
CA ASP A 126 -12.84 -18.49 -13.62
C ASP A 126 -11.62 -18.47 -12.69
N PHE A 127 -10.87 -17.36 -12.68
CA PHE A 127 -9.60 -17.25 -11.93
C PHE A 127 -9.78 -16.72 -10.50
N ALA A 128 -10.79 -15.86 -10.26
CA ALA A 128 -11.01 -15.22 -8.96
C ALA A 128 -12.36 -15.57 -8.31
N GLY A 129 -13.23 -16.33 -8.98
CA GLY A 129 -14.58 -16.61 -8.48
C GLY A 129 -15.36 -15.32 -8.30
N ASP A 130 -16.00 -15.16 -7.14
CA ASP A 130 -16.81 -14.01 -6.75
C ASP A 130 -15.99 -12.85 -6.15
N ILE A 131 -14.66 -12.84 -6.26
CA ILE A 131 -13.81 -11.74 -5.76
C ILE A 131 -13.93 -10.54 -6.71
N LEU A 132 -14.05 -9.33 -6.15
CA LEU A 132 -13.99 -8.09 -6.92
C LEU A 132 -12.56 -7.88 -7.42
N ILE A 133 -12.42 -7.72 -8.74
CA ILE A 133 -11.14 -7.51 -9.40
C ILE A 133 -11.09 -6.10 -9.99
N GLY A 134 -10.13 -5.31 -9.51
CA GLY A 134 -9.73 -4.03 -10.10
C GLY A 134 -8.48 -4.18 -10.96
N ASP A 135 -7.97 -3.04 -11.42
CA ASP A 135 -6.73 -2.92 -12.18
C ASP A 135 -5.92 -1.75 -11.62
N PHE A 136 -4.63 -1.96 -11.39
CA PHE A 136 -3.73 -0.94 -10.87
C PHE A 136 -2.30 -1.17 -11.39
N LEU A 137 -1.28 -0.54 -10.79
CA LEU A 137 0.13 -0.66 -11.20
C LEU A 137 0.62 -2.10 -11.46
N PRO A 138 0.39 -3.08 -10.57
CA PRO A 138 0.80 -4.47 -10.80
C PRO A 138 -0.15 -5.26 -11.73
N GLY A 139 -1.18 -4.62 -12.29
CA GLY A 139 -2.24 -5.22 -13.09
C GLY A 139 -3.48 -5.61 -12.28
N LYS A 140 -4.16 -6.69 -12.70
CA LYS A 140 -5.39 -7.18 -12.06
C LYS A 140 -5.16 -7.50 -10.59
N CYS A 141 -5.99 -6.94 -9.70
CA CYS A 141 -5.83 -7.16 -8.26
C CYS A 141 -7.14 -7.17 -7.48
N ALA A 142 -7.06 -7.73 -6.27
CA ALA A 142 -8.15 -7.76 -5.30
C ALA A 142 -7.88 -6.81 -4.13
N TYR A 143 -8.94 -6.41 -3.44
CA TYR A 143 -8.89 -5.49 -2.32
C TYR A 143 -9.33 -6.18 -1.03
N VAL A 144 -8.60 -5.95 0.05
CA VAL A 144 -8.91 -6.52 1.36
C VAL A 144 -10.10 -5.79 1.97
N ASP A 145 -11.11 -6.54 2.42
CA ASP A 145 -12.20 -6.01 3.21
C ASP A 145 -11.70 -5.75 4.65
N TYR A 146 -11.29 -4.51 4.96
CA TYR A 146 -10.80 -4.16 6.30
C TYR A 146 -11.84 -4.31 7.42
N GLN A 147 -13.14 -4.53 7.10
CA GLN A 147 -14.19 -4.79 8.08
C GLN A 147 -14.38 -6.29 8.35
N ASN A 148 -13.86 -7.17 7.50
CA ASN A 148 -13.85 -8.60 7.77
C ASN A 148 -12.88 -8.90 8.94
N PRO A 149 -13.35 -9.58 10.01
CA PRO A 149 -12.53 -9.86 11.20
C PRO A 149 -11.26 -10.67 10.90
N ASP A 150 -11.27 -11.49 9.86
CA ASP A 150 -10.13 -12.32 9.46
C ASP A 150 -9.05 -11.50 8.71
N SER A 151 -9.40 -10.32 8.20
CA SER A 151 -8.47 -9.44 7.48
C SER A 151 -7.33 -8.94 8.34
N TYR A 152 -7.57 -8.76 9.63
CA TYR A 152 -6.54 -8.33 10.58
C TYR A 152 -5.36 -9.33 10.62
N GLU A 153 -5.66 -10.63 10.71
CA GLU A 153 -4.61 -11.66 10.76
C GLU A 153 -3.85 -11.74 9.43
N PHE A 154 -4.56 -11.68 8.31
CA PHE A 154 -3.94 -11.69 6.98
C PHE A 154 -2.97 -10.52 6.78
N LEU A 155 -3.42 -9.28 7.02
CA LEU A 155 -2.61 -8.08 6.81
C LEU A 155 -1.45 -7.99 7.79
N THR A 156 -1.72 -8.21 9.09
CA THR A 156 -0.66 -8.13 10.10
C THR A 156 0.35 -9.27 9.95
N GLY A 157 -0.07 -10.44 9.47
CA GLY A 157 0.81 -11.54 9.09
C GLY A 157 1.75 -11.15 7.95
N ALA A 158 1.21 -10.58 6.87
CA ALA A 158 1.99 -10.11 5.73
C ALA A 158 3.01 -9.03 6.12
N LEU A 159 2.56 -8.01 6.88
CA LEU A 159 3.44 -6.95 7.40
C LEU A 159 4.51 -7.51 8.33
N ARG A 160 4.16 -8.45 9.22
CA ARG A 160 5.11 -9.09 10.14
C ARG A 160 6.16 -9.91 9.39
N ASN A 161 5.78 -10.61 8.33
CA ASN A 161 6.72 -11.36 7.49
C ASN A 161 7.73 -10.43 6.81
N LEU A 162 7.24 -9.31 6.26
CA LEU A 162 8.12 -8.29 5.69
C LEU A 162 9.02 -7.66 6.76
N TRP A 163 8.46 -7.34 7.93
CA TRP A 163 9.21 -6.77 9.05
C TRP A 163 10.31 -7.71 9.54
N ASN A 164 10.04 -9.01 9.63
CA ASN A 164 11.05 -10.03 9.98
C ASN A 164 12.21 -10.09 8.97
N SER A 165 12.04 -9.58 7.75
CA SER A 165 13.05 -9.64 6.70
C SER A 165 14.13 -8.56 6.81
N PHE A 166 13.80 -7.37 7.32
CA PHE A 166 14.76 -6.25 7.43
C PHE A 166 14.40 -5.17 8.48
N ASN A 167 13.37 -5.36 9.32
CA ASN A 167 13.05 -4.53 10.48
C ASN A 167 12.79 -3.03 10.18
N TYR A 168 11.82 -2.72 9.30
CA TYR A 168 11.40 -1.34 9.05
C TYR A 168 10.63 -0.74 10.25
N ASP A 169 10.53 0.59 10.32
CA ASP A 169 9.99 1.32 11.47
C ASP A 169 8.53 1.78 11.30
N GLY A 170 8.04 1.84 10.06
CA GLY A 170 6.65 2.19 9.77
C GLY A 170 6.20 1.82 8.35
N ALA A 171 4.90 1.96 8.10
CA ALA A 171 4.33 1.80 6.77
C ALA A 171 3.32 2.91 6.50
N GLN A 172 3.30 3.41 5.27
CA GLN A 172 2.30 4.33 4.76
C GLN A 172 1.40 3.56 3.79
N PHE A 173 0.12 3.44 4.12
CA PHE A 173 -0.85 2.89 3.19
C PHE A 173 -1.24 3.97 2.19
N ASN A 174 -1.04 3.67 0.90
CA ASN A 174 -1.39 4.55 -0.22
C ASN A 174 -2.48 3.89 -1.08
N PHE A 175 -3.20 4.71 -1.85
CA PHE A 175 -4.27 4.28 -2.77
C PHE A 175 -5.45 3.58 -2.06
N ASN A 176 -5.73 3.96 -0.81
CA ASN A 176 -6.66 3.27 0.09
C ASN A 176 -8.05 3.94 0.20
N GLU A 177 -8.35 4.94 -0.62
CA GLU A 177 -9.72 5.19 -1.10
C GLU A 177 -10.25 3.98 -1.90
N ILE A 178 -9.33 3.08 -2.29
CA ILE A 178 -9.44 2.01 -3.28
C ILE A 178 -9.35 2.60 -4.69
N TYR A 179 -8.19 3.20 -5.00
CA TYR A 179 -7.91 3.66 -6.36
C TYR A 179 -7.69 2.47 -7.30
N GLN A 180 -8.19 2.61 -8.53
CA GLN A 180 -8.03 1.67 -9.62
C GLN A 180 -8.17 2.39 -10.97
N ASN A 181 -7.82 1.70 -12.05
CA ASN A 181 -7.91 2.20 -13.42
C ASN A 181 -9.26 1.93 -14.11
N CYS A 182 -10.23 1.36 -13.38
CA CYS A 182 -11.57 1.04 -13.88
C CYS A 182 -12.65 1.79 -13.10
N ASP A 183 -13.73 2.18 -13.76
CA ASP A 183 -14.92 2.67 -13.08
C ASP A 183 -15.70 1.47 -12.51
N GLY A 184 -15.77 1.36 -11.18
CA GLY A 184 -16.48 0.26 -10.52
C GLY A 184 -15.68 -1.05 -10.46
N GLU A 185 -16.16 -2.10 -11.11
CA GLU A 185 -15.45 -3.39 -11.20
C GLU A 185 -14.85 -3.54 -12.60
N CYS A 186 -13.60 -4.00 -12.73
CA CYS A 186 -13.02 -4.11 -14.07
C CYS A 186 -13.76 -5.16 -14.92
N PRO A 187 -14.09 -4.84 -16.17
CA PRO A 187 -14.84 -5.74 -17.04
C PRO A 187 -14.04 -7.00 -17.37
N THR A 188 -14.73 -8.12 -17.43
CA THR A 188 -14.14 -9.43 -17.74
C THR A 188 -14.18 -9.77 -19.23
N GLU A 189 -15.13 -9.21 -19.99
CA GLU A 189 -15.35 -9.58 -21.40
C GLU A 189 -15.63 -8.39 -22.35
N ASP A 190 -16.25 -7.27 -21.90
CA ASP A 190 -16.50 -6.09 -22.76
C ASP A 190 -16.40 -4.75 -21.97
N PRO A 191 -15.54 -3.80 -22.37
CA PRO A 191 -15.42 -2.50 -21.72
C PRO A 191 -16.64 -1.57 -21.89
N GLU A 192 -17.55 -1.82 -22.84
CA GLU A 192 -18.77 -1.01 -23.02
C GLU A 192 -19.92 -1.44 -22.09
N GLU A 193 -19.80 -2.58 -21.39
CA GLU A 193 -20.87 -3.16 -20.55
C GLU A 193 -20.74 -2.84 -19.05
N VAL A 194 -19.91 -1.86 -18.68
CA VAL A 194 -19.83 -1.38 -17.29
C VAL A 194 -20.75 -0.18 -17.10
N SER A 195 -22.04 -0.35 -17.42
CA SER A 195 -23.10 0.53 -16.91
C SER A 195 -23.68 -0.17 -15.67
N GLY A 196 -23.26 0.27 -14.50
CA GLY A 196 -23.57 -0.36 -13.23
C GLY A 196 -24.88 0.13 -12.62
N ARG A 197 -25.44 -0.68 -11.72
CA ARG A 197 -26.49 -0.31 -10.75
C ARG A 197 -26.24 1.01 -10.00
N PHE A 198 -25.01 1.52 -10.05
CA PHE A 198 -24.50 2.64 -9.27
C PHE A 198 -24.29 3.92 -10.09
N ASP A 199 -24.55 3.89 -11.40
CA ASP A 199 -24.36 5.08 -12.26
C ASP A 199 -25.61 5.98 -12.24
N ASP A 200 -26.80 5.38 -12.16
CA ASP A 200 -28.09 6.06 -12.11
C ASP A 200 -28.56 6.34 -10.66
N LEU A 201 -27.69 6.88 -9.81
CA LEU A 201 -28.11 7.32 -8.48
C LEU A 201 -29.11 8.49 -8.60
N PRO A 202 -30.17 8.55 -7.77
CA PRO A 202 -31.20 9.59 -7.85
C PRO A 202 -30.66 11.01 -7.63
N PHE A 203 -29.41 11.15 -7.18
CA PHE A 203 -28.70 12.41 -7.06
C PHE A 203 -27.19 12.17 -7.22
N ASN A 204 -26.57 12.85 -8.19
CA ASN A 204 -25.12 12.92 -8.33
C ASN A 204 -24.60 14.19 -7.61
N PRO A 205 -23.82 14.07 -6.52
CA PRO A 205 -23.31 15.23 -5.76
C PRO A 205 -22.30 16.08 -6.54
N LEU A 206 -21.72 15.58 -7.63
CA LEU A 206 -20.81 16.34 -8.50
C LEU A 206 -21.55 17.20 -9.52
N GLY A 207 -22.87 17.03 -9.65
CA GLY A 207 -23.72 17.90 -10.45
C GLY A 207 -23.40 17.87 -11.95
N GLU A 208 -23.54 16.72 -12.60
CA GLU A 208 -23.94 16.58 -14.02
C GLU A 208 -24.27 15.12 -14.36
N MET A 209 -25.16 14.94 -15.35
CA MET A 209 -25.56 13.68 -16.01
C MET A 209 -24.83 13.58 -17.35
#